data_AF-A0A0X3NUZ7-F1
#
_entry.id   AF-A0A0X3NUZ7-F1
#
_cell.length_a   1.000
_cell.length_b   1.000
_cell.length_c   1.000
_cell.angle_alpha   90.00
_cell.angle_beta   90.00
_cell.angle_gamma   90.00
#
_symmetry.space_group_name_H-M   'P 1'
#
loop_
_entity.id
_entity.type
_entity.pdbx_description
1 polymer ?
#
loop_
_entity_poly.entity_id
_entity_poly.type
_entity_poly.pdbx_seq_one_letter_code
_entity_poly.pdbx_strand_id
1 'polypeptide(L)'
;MASIDNSPGKLSIVADSDEALAHKLEELNRNLSSDTKAVNFAMAPVHLSRKASTSSLVSSASDESRYTPNLNGSTLSTGSDKKHTRWPSFTNAFPSFLNSGAGSAPLSTMSLWQQWDSVINNWDLYSKKKSQVSELIKRGIPDEFRPLVWQLYTGAHDSPLKNAYHKYLKETSPFERAIRRDVSRTYPKHDFFKEKGAGGQTSLYNVMKAYSLHDREVGYCQGSGFIVGLLLMQMNEVDAFAVLVQLMNEYRLRELYKPCMSELGVRMHQLDSLLAEHLPDLYTHFVAQAFAPSLYASAWFLTLFATAFTLPMATRVMDLFIAEGMDFILRLSLAILTQFAPRLIQMDMESMIFFLQQTESTEWEDHGRILFETATALKLNQRKLKKLRNEYLTVRSQERGEQIELRRLRTENGLLMQRLARMEEDNNYLASQLVDCNLQRAQLAEEVIRLRGSVASMYARESTATLASASEPSTVSALTASASTAPASSSALPDKVPSITGVNGVSATSPDSNASQLGDMC
;
A
#
# COMPACT_ATOMS: atom_id res chain seq x y z
N MET A 1 -37.86 -36.69 -49.32
CA MET A 1 -36.43 -36.54 -49.69
C MET A 1 -36.08 -35.07 -49.64
N ALA A 2 -35.46 -34.61 -48.55
CA ALA A 2 -34.65 -33.40 -48.48
C ALA A 2 -33.89 -33.41 -47.14
N SER A 3 -32.64 -32.98 -47.20
CA SER A 3 -31.51 -33.29 -46.32
C SER A 3 -31.60 -32.74 -44.88
N ILE A 4 -31.00 -33.47 -43.95
CA ILE A 4 -30.75 -33.05 -42.56
C ILE A 4 -29.39 -32.33 -42.52
N ASP A 5 -29.41 -31.08 -42.08
CA ASP A 5 -28.23 -30.27 -41.76
C ASP A 5 -27.94 -30.43 -40.25
N ASN A 6 -26.69 -30.72 -39.88
CA ASN A 6 -26.28 -30.99 -38.51
C ASN A 6 -25.09 -30.10 -38.15
N SER A 7 -25.33 -29.13 -37.26
CA SER A 7 -24.30 -28.23 -36.73
C SER A 7 -24.30 -28.29 -35.20
N PRO A 8 -23.18 -28.61 -34.53
CA PRO A 8 -23.11 -28.61 -33.07
C PRO A 8 -22.56 -27.27 -32.57
N GLY A 9 -23.44 -26.42 -32.04
CA GLY A 9 -23.05 -25.29 -31.19
C GLY A 9 -22.90 -25.75 -29.74
N LYS A 10 -21.65 -25.80 -29.24
CA LYS A 10 -21.32 -25.72 -27.79
C LYS A 10 -19.80 -25.69 -27.58
N LEU A 11 -19.21 -24.51 -27.43
CA LEU A 11 -17.96 -24.27 -26.71
C LEU A 11 -17.65 -22.75 -26.69
N SER A 12 -18.25 -21.99 -25.77
CA SER A 12 -17.83 -20.60 -25.51
C SER A 12 -18.00 -20.11 -24.07
N ILE A 13 -18.53 -20.92 -23.14
CA ILE A 13 -18.90 -20.44 -21.79
C ILE A 13 -17.73 -20.51 -20.79
N VAL A 14 -16.63 -21.20 -21.10
CA VAL A 14 -15.48 -21.37 -20.18
C VAL A 14 -14.35 -20.36 -20.46
N ALA A 15 -14.26 -19.78 -21.66
CA ALA A 15 -13.21 -18.82 -22.00
C ALA A 15 -13.44 -17.43 -21.37
N ASP A 16 -14.71 -16.99 -21.29
CA ASP A 16 -15.08 -15.68 -20.73
C ASP A 16 -14.78 -15.55 -19.23
N SER A 17 -14.79 -16.66 -18.47
CA SER A 17 -14.49 -16.61 -17.04
C SER A 17 -13.01 -16.44 -16.74
N ASP A 18 -12.13 -17.04 -17.54
CA ASP A 18 -10.67 -16.94 -17.35
C ASP A 18 -10.15 -15.57 -17.81
N GLU A 19 -10.73 -15.01 -18.88
CA GLU A 19 -10.38 -13.69 -19.38
C GLU A 19 -10.91 -12.58 -18.45
N ALA A 20 -12.10 -12.76 -17.86
CA ALA A 20 -12.63 -11.88 -16.82
C ALA A 20 -11.84 -11.96 -15.50
N LEU A 21 -11.33 -13.14 -15.12
CA LEU A 21 -10.47 -13.31 -13.95
C LEU A 21 -9.09 -12.68 -14.18
N ALA A 22 -8.52 -12.83 -15.39
CA ALA A 22 -7.29 -12.17 -15.80
C ALA A 22 -7.44 -10.65 -15.81
N HIS A 23 -8.58 -10.13 -16.28
CA HIS A 23 -8.88 -8.70 -16.24
C HIS A 23 -9.04 -8.19 -14.79
N LYS A 24 -9.69 -8.96 -13.91
CA LYS A 24 -9.80 -8.62 -12.47
C LYS A 24 -8.46 -8.66 -11.74
N LEU A 25 -7.63 -9.65 -12.03
CA LEU A 25 -6.26 -9.75 -11.51
C LEU A 25 -5.39 -8.61 -12.02
N GLU A 26 -5.56 -8.23 -13.28
CA GLU A 26 -4.82 -7.13 -13.88
C GLU A 26 -5.30 -5.77 -13.37
N GLU A 27 -6.59 -5.60 -13.09
CA GLU A 27 -7.15 -4.42 -12.44
C GLU A 27 -6.70 -4.33 -10.98
N LEU A 28 -6.65 -5.44 -10.24
CA LEU A 28 -6.03 -5.53 -8.92
C LEU A 28 -4.53 -5.19 -8.96
N ASN A 29 -3.80 -5.62 -10.00
CA ASN A 29 -2.37 -5.33 -10.15
C ASN A 29 -2.12 -3.89 -10.61
N ARG A 30 -3.04 -3.31 -11.40
CA ARG A 30 -3.05 -1.88 -11.75
C ARG A 30 -3.34 -1.01 -10.53
N ASN A 31 -4.23 -1.48 -9.65
CA ASN A 31 -4.50 -0.87 -8.36
C ASN A 31 -3.33 -1.04 -7.38
N LEU A 32 -2.59 -2.16 -7.44
CA LEU A 32 -1.32 -2.34 -6.74
C LEU A 32 -0.22 -1.39 -7.26
N SER A 33 -0.24 -1.06 -8.55
CA SER A 33 0.67 -0.11 -9.21
C SER A 33 0.33 1.35 -8.89
N SER A 34 -0.96 1.69 -8.82
CA SER A 34 -1.39 2.96 -8.21
C SER A 34 -1.09 2.97 -6.72
N ASP A 35 -1.12 1.83 -6.04
CA ASP A 35 -0.70 1.68 -4.65
C ASP A 35 0.82 1.71 -4.49
N THR A 36 1.67 1.54 -5.50
CA THR A 36 3.10 1.84 -5.34
C THR A 36 3.35 3.35 -5.34
N LYS A 37 2.50 4.11 -6.05
CA LYS A 37 2.43 5.57 -5.96
C LYS A 37 1.62 6.05 -4.74
N ALA A 38 0.64 5.28 -4.29
CA ALA A 38 -0.17 5.57 -3.11
C ALA A 38 0.45 5.02 -1.82
N VAL A 39 1.42 4.11 -1.86
CA VAL A 39 2.29 3.72 -0.72
C VAL A 39 3.14 4.91 -0.31
N ASN A 40 3.52 5.78 -1.26
CA ASN A 40 4.13 7.07 -0.95
C ASN A 40 3.15 8.05 -0.27
N PHE A 41 1.83 7.84 -0.38
CA PHE A 41 0.80 8.70 0.22
C PHE A 41 0.14 8.08 1.48
N ALA A 42 0.11 6.76 1.59
CA ALA A 42 -0.53 5.96 2.64
C ALA A 42 0.45 5.55 3.75
N MET A 43 1.75 5.84 3.58
CA MET A 43 2.77 5.68 4.63
C MET A 43 3.14 7.01 5.31
N ALA A 44 2.22 7.99 5.31
CA ALA A 44 2.42 9.25 6.03
C ALA A 44 2.65 8.98 7.54
N PRO A 45 3.64 9.60 8.18
CA PRO A 45 3.91 9.40 9.60
C PRO A 45 2.78 9.97 10.48
N VAL A 46 2.36 9.21 11.48
CA VAL A 46 1.51 9.71 12.57
C VAL A 46 2.39 10.52 13.53
N HIS A 47 2.32 11.85 13.46
CA HIS A 47 2.92 12.69 14.50
C HIS A 47 2.04 12.74 15.74
N LEU A 48 2.54 12.20 16.86
CA LEU A 48 2.09 12.56 18.19
C LEU A 48 2.36 14.06 18.41
N SER A 49 1.29 14.84 18.51
CA SER A 49 1.32 16.28 18.77
C SER A 49 1.96 16.59 20.13
N ARG A 50 3.22 17.07 20.14
CA ARG A 50 3.80 17.81 21.27
C ARG A 50 3.92 19.28 20.90
N LYS A 51 3.08 20.11 21.53
CA LYS A 51 3.15 21.57 21.47
C LYS A 51 4.42 22.04 22.18
N ALA A 52 5.25 22.82 21.50
CA ALA A 52 6.16 23.78 22.12
C ALA A 52 6.14 25.07 21.30
N SER A 53 5.81 26.16 21.98
CA SER A 53 5.62 27.50 21.45
C SER A 53 6.93 28.30 21.49
N THR A 54 7.00 29.35 20.66
CA THR A 54 7.88 30.55 20.76
C THR A 54 9.37 30.33 20.50
N SER A 55 10.16 31.20 19.85
CA SER A 55 9.96 32.52 19.24
C SER A 55 11.21 32.92 18.44
N SER A 56 10.99 33.48 17.25
CA SER A 56 11.60 34.71 16.70
C SER A 56 13.10 34.83 16.33
N LEU A 57 13.27 35.55 15.22
CA LEU A 57 14.36 36.43 14.75
C LEU A 57 15.42 35.81 13.83
N VAL A 58 15.17 35.92 12.52
CA VAL A 58 16.20 35.95 11.47
C VAL A 58 16.33 37.38 10.98
N SER A 59 17.54 37.92 11.07
CA SER A 59 17.95 39.14 10.39
C SER A 59 18.74 38.77 9.14
N SER A 60 18.40 39.48 8.06
CA SER A 60 19.01 39.48 6.74
C SER A 60 20.48 39.88 6.74
N ALA A 61 21.25 39.34 5.79
CA ALA A 61 22.22 40.10 5.00
C ALA A 61 22.67 39.30 3.76
N SER A 62 22.36 39.87 2.61
CA SER A 62 22.90 39.64 1.27
C SER A 62 24.39 39.98 1.17
N ASP A 63 25.17 39.30 0.32
CA ASP A 63 25.75 39.93 -0.88
C ASP A 63 26.46 38.96 -1.85
N GLU A 64 26.50 39.38 -3.11
CA GLU A 64 27.05 38.74 -4.30
C GLU A 64 28.58 38.50 -4.28
N SER A 65 29.06 37.48 -5.01
CA SER A 65 29.92 37.73 -6.19
C SER A 65 30.33 36.44 -6.92
N ARG A 66 30.23 36.53 -8.25
CA ARG A 66 30.67 35.59 -9.28
C ARG A 66 32.19 35.48 -9.32
N TYR A 67 32.72 34.27 -9.57
CA TYR A 67 33.91 34.09 -10.39
C TYR A 67 33.91 32.70 -11.06
N THR A 68 33.86 32.71 -12.39
CA THR A 68 34.27 31.59 -13.25
C THR A 68 35.77 31.70 -13.54
N PRO A 69 36.44 30.58 -13.88
CA PRO A 69 37.15 30.63 -15.16
C PRO A 69 36.95 29.39 -16.02
N ASN A 70 36.96 29.69 -17.32
CA ASN A 70 36.90 28.81 -18.48
C ASN A 70 38.33 28.44 -18.90
N LEU A 71 38.57 27.23 -19.42
CA LEU A 71 39.70 26.95 -20.34
C LEU A 71 39.38 25.73 -21.21
N ASN A 72 39.26 25.99 -22.51
CA ASN A 72 39.13 25.04 -23.63
C ASN A 72 40.49 24.45 -24.02
N GLY A 73 40.49 23.31 -24.71
CA GLY A 73 41.62 22.93 -25.60
C GLY A 73 41.74 21.45 -25.97
N SER A 74 41.07 21.07 -27.06
CA SER A 74 41.05 19.79 -27.80
C SER A 74 42.38 19.29 -28.40
N THR A 75 42.52 17.97 -28.64
CA THR A 75 42.87 17.37 -29.96
C THR A 75 42.76 15.83 -29.99
N LEU A 76 42.36 15.32 -31.17
CA LEU A 76 42.08 13.93 -31.58
C LEU A 76 43.33 13.04 -31.73
N SER A 77 43.18 11.70 -31.56
CA SER A 77 43.62 10.72 -32.58
C SER A 77 42.93 9.35 -32.44
N THR A 78 42.71 8.73 -33.59
CA THR A 78 42.04 7.45 -33.85
C THR A 78 42.97 6.24 -33.70
N GLY A 79 42.48 5.15 -33.12
CA GLY A 79 43.15 3.84 -33.12
C GLY A 79 42.20 2.74 -32.69
N SER A 80 41.78 1.90 -33.63
CA SER A 80 40.95 0.72 -33.43
C SER A 80 41.73 -0.39 -32.74
N ASP A 81 41.31 -0.81 -31.54
CA ASP A 81 41.65 -2.13 -31.01
C ASP A 81 40.55 -2.65 -30.08
N LYS A 82 40.00 -3.81 -30.45
CA LYS A 82 39.03 -4.57 -29.66
C LYS A 82 39.70 -5.03 -28.37
N LYS A 83 39.37 -4.39 -27.25
CA LYS A 83 39.64 -4.91 -25.91
C LYS A 83 38.30 -5.04 -25.20
N HIS A 84 37.93 -6.29 -24.89
CA HIS A 84 37.02 -6.55 -23.78
C HIS A 84 37.54 -5.74 -22.59
N THR A 85 36.76 -4.79 -22.10
CA THR A 85 36.98 -4.08 -20.84
C THR A 85 36.79 -5.08 -19.70
N ARG A 86 37.77 -5.99 -19.56
CA ARG A 86 37.99 -6.78 -18.35
C ARG A 86 38.48 -5.81 -17.29
N TRP A 87 37.55 -5.30 -16.49
CA TRP A 87 37.85 -4.55 -15.28
C TRP A 87 38.60 -5.45 -14.29
N PRO A 88 39.49 -4.89 -13.46
CA PRO A 88 40.26 -5.69 -12.52
C PRO A 88 39.30 -6.29 -11.49
N SER A 89 39.35 -7.61 -11.33
CA SER A 89 38.61 -8.35 -10.31
C SER A 89 38.76 -7.65 -8.95
N PHE A 90 37.64 -7.47 -8.24
CA PHE A 90 37.58 -6.95 -6.87
C PHE A 90 38.37 -7.77 -5.85
N THR A 91 39.05 -8.84 -6.28
CA THR A 91 39.91 -9.72 -5.47
C THR A 91 41.14 -9.02 -4.89
N ASN A 92 41.55 -7.87 -5.43
CA ASN A 92 42.77 -7.17 -4.99
C ASN A 92 42.54 -5.98 -4.04
N ALA A 93 41.30 -5.65 -3.67
CA ALA A 93 40.99 -4.42 -2.92
C ALA A 93 40.86 -4.58 -1.39
N PHE A 94 41.03 -5.79 -0.83
CA PHE A 94 40.98 -6.01 0.62
C PHE A 94 42.35 -6.51 1.14
N PRO A 95 43.17 -5.64 1.76
CA PRO A 95 44.35 -6.10 2.47
C PRO A 95 43.92 -6.88 3.72
N SER A 96 44.48 -8.08 3.87
CA SER A 96 44.34 -8.92 5.06
C SER A 96 45.24 -8.37 6.18
N PHE A 97 44.72 -8.18 7.40
CA PHE A 97 45.53 -7.79 8.57
C PHE A 97 45.55 -8.88 9.66
N LEU A 98 46.79 -9.23 10.07
CA LEU A 98 47.28 -9.96 11.27
C LEU A 98 47.08 -11.50 11.30
N ASN A 99 48.01 -12.37 11.75
CA ASN A 99 49.27 -12.26 12.52
C ASN A 99 50.18 -13.51 12.26
N SER A 100 51.48 -13.38 12.54
CA SER A 100 52.56 -14.37 12.38
C SER A 100 52.59 -15.48 13.45
N GLY A 101 52.98 -16.70 13.06
CA GLY A 101 53.36 -17.80 13.94
C GLY A 101 53.50 -19.12 13.18
N ALA A 102 54.70 -19.70 13.13
CA ALA A 102 55.07 -20.82 12.27
C ALA A 102 54.53 -22.19 12.74
N GLY A 103 54.12 -23.02 11.77
CA GLY A 103 53.86 -24.47 11.95
C GLY A 103 52.61 -24.95 11.20
N SER A 104 52.79 -25.60 10.03
CA SER A 104 51.77 -26.09 9.07
C SER A 104 50.81 -25.00 8.55
N ALA A 105 50.89 -24.69 7.24
CA ALA A 105 50.22 -23.54 6.64
C ALA A 105 48.70 -23.51 6.96
N PRO A 106 48.24 -22.60 7.85
CA PRO A 106 46.81 -22.42 8.12
C PRO A 106 46.14 -21.78 6.89
N LEU A 107 44.81 -21.84 6.78
CA LEU A 107 44.04 -21.13 5.74
C LEU A 107 44.39 -19.63 5.60
N SER A 108 45.09 -19.04 6.55
CA SER A 108 45.55 -17.65 6.55
C SER A 108 46.71 -17.34 5.58
N THR A 109 47.47 -18.31 5.07
CA THR A 109 48.57 -18.06 4.11
C THR A 109 48.20 -18.32 2.65
N MET A 110 47.05 -18.94 2.37
CA MET A 110 46.57 -19.21 1.01
C MET A 110 45.96 -17.96 0.39
N SER A 111 46.11 -17.77 -0.92
CA SER A 111 45.41 -16.68 -1.63
C SER A 111 43.89 -16.87 -1.53
N LEU A 112 43.11 -15.78 -1.62
CA LEU A 112 41.64 -15.86 -1.54
C LEU A 112 41.06 -16.84 -2.57
N TRP A 113 41.65 -16.87 -3.77
CA TRP A 113 41.27 -17.80 -4.82
C TRP A 113 41.49 -19.27 -4.42
N GLN A 114 42.66 -19.59 -3.84
CA GLN A 114 42.95 -20.95 -3.36
C GLN A 114 42.04 -21.37 -2.19
N GLN A 115 41.66 -20.43 -1.34
CA GLN A 115 40.69 -20.68 -0.28
C GLN A 115 39.33 -21.07 -0.86
N TRP A 116 38.86 -20.36 -1.91
CA TRP A 116 37.61 -20.69 -2.58
C TRP A 116 37.65 -22.02 -3.33
N ASP A 117 38.74 -22.30 -4.04
CA ASP A 117 38.94 -23.58 -4.72
C ASP A 117 38.85 -24.76 -3.73
N SER A 118 39.52 -24.63 -2.59
CA SER A 118 39.45 -25.63 -1.51
C SER A 118 38.03 -25.80 -0.95
N VAL A 119 37.29 -24.70 -0.74
CA VAL A 119 35.91 -24.73 -0.23
C VAL A 119 34.97 -25.42 -1.20
N ILE A 120 35.07 -25.12 -2.50
CA ILE A 120 34.22 -25.67 -3.55
C ILE A 120 34.47 -27.17 -3.72
N ASN A 121 35.75 -27.57 -3.82
CA ASN A 121 36.12 -28.97 -4.02
C ASN A 121 35.79 -29.85 -2.80
N ASN A 122 35.61 -29.25 -1.63
CA ASN A 122 35.27 -29.95 -0.38
C ASN A 122 33.92 -29.48 0.21
N TRP A 123 32.95 -29.14 -0.64
CA TRP A 123 31.70 -28.53 -0.20
C TRP A 123 30.95 -29.34 0.87
N ASP A 124 30.99 -30.67 0.83
CA ASP A 124 30.34 -31.53 1.84
C ASP A 124 30.84 -31.25 3.27
N LEU A 125 32.11 -30.86 3.41
CA LEU A 125 32.71 -30.48 4.69
C LEU A 125 32.35 -29.03 5.08
N TYR A 126 32.31 -28.12 4.10
CA TYR A 126 32.09 -26.69 4.32
C TYR A 126 30.61 -26.30 4.43
N SER A 127 29.71 -27.08 3.86
CA SER A 127 28.25 -26.90 3.95
C SER A 127 27.76 -26.90 5.41
N LYS A 128 28.45 -27.67 6.28
CA LYS A 128 28.21 -27.74 7.73
C LYS A 128 28.84 -26.57 8.49
N LYS A 129 29.79 -25.85 7.87
CA LYS A 129 30.56 -24.74 8.46
C LYS A 129 30.10 -23.39 7.91
N LYS A 130 28.79 -23.13 7.93
CA LYS A 130 28.18 -21.91 7.36
C LYS A 130 28.85 -20.61 7.83
N SER A 131 29.24 -20.51 9.10
CA SER A 131 29.93 -19.31 9.62
C SER A 131 31.29 -19.08 8.97
N GLN A 132 32.07 -20.13 8.70
CA GLN A 132 33.38 -20.00 8.04
C GLN A 132 33.21 -19.57 6.59
N VAL A 133 32.24 -20.16 5.89
CA VAL A 133 31.94 -19.79 4.50
C VAL A 133 31.39 -18.37 4.41
N SER A 134 30.50 -17.97 5.33
CA SER A 134 29.99 -16.60 5.44
C SER A 134 31.12 -15.59 5.63
N GLU A 135 32.11 -15.88 6.48
CA GLU A 135 33.29 -15.01 6.66
C GLU A 135 34.14 -14.93 5.38
N LEU A 136 34.27 -16.03 4.64
CA LEU A 136 34.96 -16.01 3.35
C LEU A 136 34.19 -15.19 2.31
N ILE A 137 32.85 -15.26 2.28
CA ILE A 137 32.00 -14.41 1.44
C ILE A 137 32.23 -12.92 1.77
N LYS A 138 32.37 -12.56 3.06
CA LYS A 138 32.67 -11.18 3.47
C LYS A 138 34.03 -10.67 2.98
N ARG A 139 34.99 -11.56 2.76
CA ARG A 139 36.28 -11.21 2.15
C ARG A 139 36.22 -11.08 0.63
N GLY A 140 35.21 -11.65 -0.02
CA GLY A 140 34.94 -11.51 -1.45
C GLY A 140 34.90 -12.85 -2.18
N ILE A 141 34.04 -12.95 -3.19
CA ILE A 141 33.94 -14.12 -4.08
C ILE A 141 34.55 -13.75 -5.44
N PRO A 142 35.56 -14.48 -5.93
CA PRO A 142 36.04 -14.34 -7.31
C PRO A 142 34.91 -14.60 -8.32
N ASP A 143 34.95 -13.89 -9.46
CA ASP A 143 33.86 -13.91 -10.44
C ASP A 143 33.61 -15.30 -11.01
N GLU A 144 34.67 -16.08 -11.21
CA GLU A 144 34.62 -17.43 -11.75
C GLU A 144 33.89 -18.43 -10.84
N PHE A 145 33.93 -18.17 -9.53
CA PHE A 145 33.34 -19.06 -8.52
C PHE A 145 31.93 -18.67 -8.13
N ARG A 146 31.53 -17.42 -8.36
CA ARG A 146 30.24 -16.87 -7.95
C ARG A 146 29.03 -17.70 -8.39
N PRO A 147 28.93 -18.17 -9.66
CA PRO A 147 27.76 -18.94 -10.11
C PRO A 147 27.57 -20.22 -9.30
N LEU A 148 28.68 -20.89 -8.96
CA LEU A 148 28.67 -22.13 -8.20
C LEU A 148 28.46 -21.87 -6.70
N VAL A 149 29.16 -20.89 -6.12
CA VAL A 149 29.02 -20.55 -4.69
C VAL A 149 27.60 -20.12 -4.36
N TRP A 150 26.96 -19.30 -5.20
CA TRP A 150 25.56 -18.90 -4.99
C TRP A 150 24.63 -20.11 -5.02
N GLN A 151 24.82 -21.05 -5.94
CA GLN A 151 24.02 -22.28 -5.98
C GLN A 151 24.26 -23.18 -4.77
N LEU A 152 25.52 -23.39 -4.38
CA LEU A 152 25.90 -24.24 -3.25
C LEU A 152 25.41 -23.67 -1.92
N TYR A 153 25.65 -22.38 -1.66
CA TYR A 153 25.31 -21.75 -0.39
C TYR A 153 23.80 -21.61 -0.18
N THR A 154 23.04 -21.36 -1.26
CA THR A 154 21.57 -21.33 -1.22
C THR A 154 20.93 -22.73 -1.23
N GLY A 155 21.71 -23.78 -1.47
CA GLY A 155 21.19 -25.15 -1.63
C GLY A 155 20.38 -25.34 -2.92
N ALA A 156 20.62 -24.51 -3.94
CA ALA A 156 19.97 -24.61 -5.24
C ALA A 156 20.66 -25.60 -6.19
N HIS A 157 21.94 -25.94 -5.95
CA HIS A 157 22.77 -26.74 -6.85
C HIS A 157 22.10 -28.06 -7.30
N ASP A 158 21.65 -28.86 -6.33
CA ASP A 158 21.00 -30.16 -6.57
C ASP A 158 19.48 -30.11 -6.31
N SER A 159 18.89 -28.92 -6.43
CA SER A 159 17.48 -28.73 -6.09
C SER A 159 16.55 -29.40 -7.10
N PRO A 160 15.51 -30.15 -6.64
CA PRO A 160 14.51 -30.74 -7.53
C PRO A 160 13.68 -29.68 -8.28
N LEU A 161 13.75 -28.42 -7.86
CA LEU A 161 13.11 -27.28 -8.53
C LEU A 161 13.56 -27.13 -9.99
N LYS A 162 14.80 -27.53 -10.32
CA LYS A 162 15.32 -27.51 -11.69
C LYS A 162 14.48 -28.39 -12.64
N ASN A 163 13.92 -29.48 -12.14
CA ASN A 163 13.07 -30.39 -12.92
C ASN A 163 11.70 -29.78 -13.23
N ALA A 164 11.18 -28.94 -12.33
CA ALA A 164 9.87 -28.30 -12.49
C ALA A 164 9.90 -27.13 -13.49
N TYR A 165 11.06 -26.51 -13.72
CA TYR A 165 11.20 -25.33 -14.59
C TYR A 165 10.58 -25.54 -15.98
N HIS A 166 10.96 -26.62 -16.66
CA HIS A 166 10.47 -26.94 -18.00
C HIS A 166 8.96 -27.19 -18.06
N LYS A 167 8.34 -27.60 -16.94
CA LYS A 167 6.88 -27.73 -16.85
C LYS A 167 6.22 -26.36 -16.88
N TYR A 168 6.72 -25.41 -16.08
CA TYR A 168 6.16 -24.06 -16.01
C TYR A 168 6.24 -23.30 -17.34
N LEU A 169 7.29 -23.51 -18.14
CA LEU A 169 7.41 -22.86 -19.45
C LEU A 169 6.28 -23.24 -20.43
N LYS A 170 5.68 -24.43 -20.26
CA LYS A 170 4.56 -24.92 -21.07
C LYS A 170 3.20 -24.37 -20.62
N GLU A 171 3.12 -23.84 -19.40
CA GLU A 171 1.89 -23.28 -18.84
C GLU A 171 1.77 -21.78 -19.19
N THR A 172 0.56 -21.23 -19.10
CA THR A 172 0.28 -19.80 -19.34
C THR A 172 0.23 -19.04 -18.03
N SER A 173 0.95 -17.92 -17.93
CA SER A 173 0.92 -17.07 -16.73
C SER A 173 -0.03 -15.88 -16.91
N PRO A 174 -0.85 -15.52 -15.91
CA PRO A 174 -1.67 -14.30 -15.96
C PRO A 174 -0.81 -13.02 -15.94
N PHE A 175 0.48 -13.12 -15.61
CA PHE A 175 1.38 -11.97 -15.47
C PHE A 175 2.23 -11.68 -16.71
N GLU A 176 2.07 -12.44 -17.81
CA GLU A 176 2.94 -12.31 -18.99
C GLU A 176 3.02 -10.87 -19.54
N ARG A 177 1.91 -10.14 -19.55
CA ARG A 177 1.87 -8.75 -20.04
C ARG A 177 2.68 -7.80 -19.16
N ALA A 178 2.60 -7.96 -17.84
CA ALA A 178 3.39 -7.19 -16.89
C ALA A 178 4.88 -7.54 -17.00
N ILE A 179 5.20 -8.84 -17.09
CA ILE A 179 6.58 -9.32 -17.24
C ILE A 179 7.22 -8.76 -18.52
N ARG A 180 6.57 -8.85 -19.69
CA ARG A 180 7.13 -8.34 -20.96
C ARG A 180 7.46 -6.85 -20.90
N ARG A 181 6.61 -6.06 -20.23
CA ARG A 181 6.83 -4.62 -20.06
C ARG A 181 8.12 -4.37 -19.27
N ASP A 182 8.32 -5.11 -18.19
CA ASP A 182 9.44 -4.90 -17.28
C ASP A 182 10.76 -5.47 -17.80
N VAL A 183 10.72 -6.58 -18.55
CA VAL A 183 11.88 -7.13 -19.24
C VAL A 183 12.56 -6.06 -20.11
N SER A 184 11.78 -5.26 -20.84
CA SER A 184 12.33 -4.23 -21.75
C SER A 184 13.07 -3.09 -21.05
N ARG A 185 12.84 -2.88 -19.75
CA ARG A 185 13.46 -1.83 -18.93
C ARG A 185 14.45 -2.37 -17.89
N THR A 186 14.69 -3.68 -17.86
CA THR A 186 15.62 -4.32 -16.93
C THR A 186 17.00 -4.40 -17.58
N TYR A 187 17.97 -3.66 -17.05
CA TYR A 187 19.33 -3.52 -17.61
C TYR A 187 19.40 -3.21 -19.12
N PRO A 188 18.68 -2.18 -19.62
CA PRO A 188 18.52 -1.94 -21.06
C PRO A 188 19.83 -1.59 -21.79
N LYS A 189 20.86 -1.13 -21.06
CA LYS A 189 22.18 -0.79 -21.61
C LYS A 189 23.15 -1.98 -21.61
N HIS A 190 22.84 -3.06 -20.90
CA HIS A 190 23.76 -4.18 -20.72
C HIS A 190 23.79 -5.07 -21.96
N ASP A 191 24.97 -5.52 -22.38
CA ASP A 191 25.14 -6.27 -23.63
C ASP A 191 24.28 -7.52 -23.74
N PHE A 192 24.05 -8.21 -22.61
CA PHE A 192 23.22 -9.40 -22.56
C PHE A 192 21.71 -9.12 -22.71
N PHE A 193 21.24 -7.90 -22.40
CA PHE A 193 19.82 -7.54 -22.35
C PHE A 193 19.41 -6.46 -23.35
N LYS A 194 20.36 -5.75 -23.98
CA LYS A 194 20.08 -4.60 -24.85
C LYS A 194 19.31 -4.94 -26.13
N GLU A 195 19.49 -6.15 -26.65
CA GLU A 195 18.89 -6.56 -27.91
C GLU A 195 17.49 -7.13 -27.69
N LYS A 196 16.48 -6.51 -28.32
CA LYS A 196 15.09 -6.89 -28.15
C LYS A 196 14.84 -8.30 -28.69
N GLY A 197 14.28 -9.17 -27.85
CA GLY A 197 14.00 -10.55 -28.23
C GLY A 197 15.23 -11.44 -28.34
N ALA A 198 16.42 -10.98 -27.93
CA ALA A 198 17.61 -11.81 -27.83
C ALA A 198 17.52 -12.81 -26.67
N GLY A 199 18.52 -13.70 -26.60
CA GLY A 199 18.59 -14.77 -25.59
C GLY A 199 18.41 -14.26 -24.17
N GLY A 200 19.07 -13.16 -23.78
CA GLY A 200 18.99 -12.65 -22.40
C GLY A 200 17.60 -12.14 -21.99
N GLN A 201 16.92 -11.36 -22.84
CA GLN A 201 15.54 -10.93 -22.56
C GLN A 201 14.58 -12.12 -22.51
N THR A 202 14.80 -13.12 -23.36
CA THR A 202 14.01 -14.35 -23.38
C THR A 202 14.21 -15.15 -22.10
N SER A 203 15.45 -15.36 -21.66
CA SER A 203 15.75 -16.03 -20.39
C SER A 203 15.15 -15.30 -19.19
N LEU A 204 15.24 -13.96 -19.16
CA LEU A 204 14.63 -13.17 -18.09
C LEU A 204 13.11 -13.34 -18.06
N TYR A 205 12.46 -13.26 -19.23
CA TYR A 205 11.03 -13.50 -19.34
C TYR A 205 10.65 -14.92 -18.88
N ASN A 206 11.40 -15.94 -19.30
CA ASN A 206 11.14 -17.34 -18.96
C ASN A 206 11.25 -17.59 -17.45
N VAL A 207 12.32 -17.10 -16.81
CA VAL A 207 12.51 -17.26 -15.35
C VAL A 207 11.42 -16.53 -14.57
N MET A 208 11.10 -15.28 -14.95
CA MET A 208 10.02 -14.53 -14.29
C MET A 208 8.65 -15.19 -14.47
N LYS A 209 8.37 -15.71 -15.68
CA LYS A 209 7.15 -16.46 -15.96
C LYS A 209 7.08 -17.72 -15.10
N ALA A 210 8.14 -18.53 -15.07
CA ALA A 210 8.19 -19.76 -14.29
C ALA A 210 8.00 -19.48 -12.80
N TYR A 211 8.65 -18.44 -12.26
CA TYR A 211 8.47 -18.04 -10.86
C TYR A 211 7.02 -17.64 -10.55
N SER A 212 6.39 -16.85 -11.42
CA SER A 212 5.00 -16.41 -11.23
C SER A 212 3.98 -17.55 -11.17
N LEU A 213 4.32 -18.70 -11.78
CA LEU A 213 3.52 -19.92 -11.75
C LEU A 213 3.85 -20.81 -10.55
N HIS A 214 5.11 -20.75 -10.09
CA HIS A 214 5.58 -21.48 -8.93
C HIS A 214 4.96 -20.94 -7.64
N ASP A 215 5.05 -19.62 -7.41
CA ASP A 215 4.46 -18.96 -6.24
C ASP A 215 3.28 -18.10 -6.69
N ARG A 216 2.07 -18.68 -6.66
CA ARG A 216 0.84 -17.98 -7.09
C ARG A 216 0.39 -16.90 -6.10
N GLU A 217 0.82 -16.94 -4.84
CA GLU A 217 0.46 -15.93 -3.83
C GLU A 217 1.17 -14.60 -4.13
N VAL A 218 2.46 -14.68 -4.49
CA VAL A 218 3.23 -13.51 -4.92
C VAL A 218 3.00 -13.21 -6.39
N GLY A 219 3.00 -14.25 -7.23
CA GLY A 219 2.95 -14.11 -8.67
C GLY A 219 4.15 -13.35 -9.21
N TYR A 220 3.90 -12.24 -9.88
CA TYR A 220 4.92 -11.33 -10.38
C TYR A 220 4.88 -10.01 -9.62
N CYS A 221 6.00 -9.63 -9.00
CA CYS A 221 6.17 -8.30 -8.43
C CYS A 221 7.14 -7.45 -9.25
N GLN A 222 6.75 -6.20 -9.51
CA GLN A 222 7.62 -5.19 -10.13
C GLN A 222 8.92 -5.04 -9.31
N GLY A 223 10.05 -4.95 -10.01
CA GLY A 223 11.38 -4.84 -9.41
C GLY A 223 12.12 -6.17 -9.23
N SER A 224 11.41 -7.29 -9.04
CA SER A 224 12.04 -8.62 -8.89
C SER A 224 12.83 -9.06 -10.13
N GLY A 225 12.48 -8.55 -11.31
CA GLY A 225 13.22 -8.76 -12.55
C GLY A 225 14.69 -8.31 -12.50
N PHE A 226 15.04 -7.29 -11.71
CA PHE A 226 16.43 -6.86 -11.55
C PHE A 226 17.27 -7.91 -10.81
N ILE A 227 16.69 -8.57 -9.81
CA ILE A 227 17.37 -9.68 -9.10
C ILE A 227 17.61 -10.84 -10.06
N VAL A 228 16.61 -11.19 -10.87
CA VAL A 228 16.75 -12.25 -11.88
C VAL A 228 17.75 -11.87 -12.97
N GLY A 229 17.74 -10.62 -13.41
CA GLY A 229 18.73 -10.10 -14.36
C GLY A 229 20.15 -10.26 -13.83
N LEU A 230 20.38 -9.92 -12.54
CA LEU A 230 21.67 -10.10 -11.88
C LEU A 230 22.09 -11.58 -11.81
N LEU A 231 21.16 -12.49 -11.50
CA LEU A 231 21.42 -13.94 -11.49
C LEU A 231 21.78 -14.46 -12.90
N LEU A 232 21.04 -14.06 -13.93
CA LEU A 232 21.23 -14.51 -15.31
C LEU A 232 22.55 -14.02 -15.93
N MET A 233 23.14 -12.94 -15.41
CA MET A 233 24.49 -12.52 -15.80
C MET A 233 25.58 -13.45 -15.24
N GLN A 234 25.28 -14.25 -14.21
CA GLN A 234 26.22 -15.17 -13.56
C GLN A 234 25.98 -16.63 -13.94
N MET A 235 24.73 -17.05 -14.15
CA MET A 235 24.37 -18.45 -14.38
C MET A 235 23.29 -18.64 -15.45
N ASN A 236 23.08 -19.89 -15.87
CA ASN A 236 22.03 -20.22 -16.85
C ASN A 236 20.61 -20.02 -16.27
N GLU A 237 19.59 -20.10 -17.13
CA GLU A 237 18.20 -19.81 -16.72
C GLU A 237 17.63 -20.80 -15.68
N VAL A 238 17.99 -22.08 -15.76
CA VAL A 238 17.47 -23.12 -14.85
C VAL A 238 18.05 -22.95 -13.45
N ASP A 239 19.35 -22.66 -13.37
CA ASP A 239 20.06 -22.39 -12.13
C ASP A 239 19.58 -21.07 -11.51
N ALA A 240 19.40 -20.03 -12.33
CA ALA A 240 18.88 -18.74 -11.88
C ALA A 240 17.46 -18.88 -11.30
N PHE A 241 16.59 -19.68 -11.92
CA PHE A 241 15.28 -20.00 -11.38
C PHE A 241 15.37 -20.73 -10.03
N ALA A 242 16.22 -21.75 -9.92
CA ALA A 242 16.38 -22.50 -8.67
C ALA A 242 16.91 -21.62 -7.54
N VAL A 243 17.93 -20.79 -7.80
CA VAL A 243 18.46 -19.83 -6.84
C VAL A 243 17.40 -18.81 -6.45
N LEU A 244 16.67 -18.24 -7.41
CA LEU A 244 15.59 -17.29 -7.13
C LEU A 244 14.56 -17.87 -6.16
N VAL A 245 14.10 -19.11 -6.40
CA VAL A 245 13.13 -19.76 -5.52
C VAL A 245 13.69 -19.94 -4.10
N GLN A 246 14.97 -20.29 -3.96
CA GLN A 246 15.61 -20.38 -2.64
C GLN A 246 15.70 -19.03 -1.94
N LEU A 247 16.04 -17.95 -2.66
CA LEU A 247 16.04 -16.59 -2.09
C LEU A 247 14.63 -16.18 -1.64
N MET A 248 13.63 -16.51 -2.44
CA MET A 248 12.24 -16.18 -2.13
C MET A 248 11.74 -16.91 -0.88
N ASN A 249 12.07 -18.19 -0.73
CA ASN A 249 11.60 -19.03 0.37
C ASN A 249 12.50 -18.96 1.61
N GLU A 250 13.75 -19.42 1.50
CA GLU A 250 14.67 -19.59 2.62
C GLU A 250 15.15 -18.24 3.19
N TYR A 251 15.37 -17.25 2.30
CA TYR A 251 15.76 -15.89 2.70
C TYR A 251 14.54 -14.99 2.97
N ARG A 252 13.33 -15.54 2.85
CA ARG A 252 12.05 -14.87 3.07
C ARG A 252 11.88 -13.60 2.23
N LEU A 253 12.56 -13.51 1.08
CA LEU A 253 12.44 -12.36 0.20
C LEU A 253 11.02 -12.21 -0.35
N ARG A 254 10.28 -13.32 -0.52
CA ARG A 254 8.87 -13.33 -0.95
C ARG A 254 7.96 -12.50 -0.05
N GLU A 255 8.26 -12.39 1.25
CA GLU A 255 7.44 -11.64 2.20
C GLU A 255 7.39 -10.13 1.86
N LEU A 256 8.45 -9.60 1.23
CA LEU A 256 8.47 -8.22 0.74
C LEU A 256 7.55 -8.00 -0.46
N TYR A 257 7.26 -9.05 -1.24
CA TYR A 257 6.53 -8.96 -2.51
C TYR A 257 5.07 -9.40 -2.44
N LYS A 258 4.60 -9.89 -1.28
CA LYS A 258 3.19 -10.22 -1.09
C LYS A 258 2.29 -9.00 -1.33
N PRO A 259 1.06 -9.15 -1.84
CA PRO A 259 0.21 -8.04 -2.27
C PRO A 259 0.03 -6.89 -1.25
N CYS A 260 -0.01 -7.19 0.05
CA CYS A 260 -0.16 -6.16 1.09
C CYS A 260 1.12 -5.37 1.39
N MET A 261 2.29 -5.79 0.86
CA MET A 261 3.60 -5.19 1.11
C MET A 261 3.85 -4.95 2.61
N SER A 262 3.36 -5.86 3.46
CA SER A 262 3.37 -5.68 4.91
C SER A 262 4.79 -5.75 5.46
N GLU A 263 5.58 -6.70 4.98
CA GLU A 263 6.97 -6.86 5.42
C GLU A 263 7.85 -5.72 4.89
N LEU A 264 7.58 -5.16 3.70
CA LEU A 264 8.26 -3.95 3.23
C LEU A 264 8.02 -2.78 4.18
N GLY A 265 6.77 -2.58 4.60
CA GLY A 265 6.42 -1.55 5.59
C GLY A 265 7.13 -1.75 6.95
N VAL A 266 7.27 -3.01 7.40
CA VAL A 266 8.09 -3.34 8.57
C VAL A 266 9.54 -2.88 8.38
N ARG A 267 10.14 -3.13 7.21
CA ARG A 267 11.52 -2.71 6.94
C ARG A 267 11.69 -1.20 6.93
N MET A 268 10.71 -0.46 6.38
CA MET A 268 10.71 1.01 6.43
C MET A 268 10.66 1.51 7.88
N HIS A 269 9.77 0.96 8.71
CA HIS A 269 9.64 1.34 10.11
C HIS A 269 10.90 0.98 10.93
N GLN A 270 11.51 -0.17 10.65
CA GLN A 270 12.80 -0.55 11.25
C GLN A 270 13.92 0.41 10.86
N LEU A 271 14.02 0.79 9.58
CA LEU A 271 15.01 1.74 9.09
C LEU A 271 14.81 3.11 9.73
N ASP A 272 13.57 3.59 9.84
CA ASP A 272 13.23 4.86 10.49
C ASP A 272 13.65 4.87 11.97
N SER A 273 13.36 3.79 12.70
CA SER A 273 13.74 3.63 14.10
C SER A 273 15.25 3.54 14.31
N LEU A 274 15.97 2.92 13.36
CA LEU A 274 17.44 2.85 13.39
C LEU A 274 18.05 4.21 13.05
N LEU A 275 17.44 4.97 12.14
CA LEU A 275 17.85 6.33 11.81
C LEU A 275 17.76 7.24 13.04
N ALA A 276 16.65 7.18 13.77
CA ALA A 276 16.46 7.92 15.01
C ALA A 276 17.49 7.57 16.10
N GLU A 277 17.96 6.31 16.14
CA GLU A 277 18.94 5.84 17.12
C GLU A 277 20.38 6.22 16.75
N HIS A 278 20.75 6.04 15.49
CA HIS A 278 22.15 6.16 15.04
C HIS A 278 22.49 7.53 14.47
N LEU A 279 21.51 8.26 13.92
CA LEU A 279 21.70 9.55 13.24
C LEU A 279 20.58 10.54 13.67
N PRO A 280 20.52 10.94 14.95
CA PRO A 280 19.40 11.72 15.50
C PRO A 280 19.24 13.10 14.84
N ASP A 281 20.33 13.74 14.44
CA ASP A 281 20.31 15.04 13.75
C ASP A 281 19.67 14.91 12.36
N LEU A 282 20.06 13.87 11.62
CA LEU A 282 19.48 13.57 10.31
C LEU A 282 18.01 13.16 10.43
N TYR A 283 17.66 12.36 11.43
CA TYR A 283 16.28 11.99 11.72
C TYR A 283 15.41 13.22 12.00
N THR A 284 15.91 14.16 12.80
CA THR A 284 15.19 15.42 13.11
C THR A 284 14.94 16.22 11.84
N HIS A 285 15.94 16.32 10.96
CA HIS A 285 15.78 16.95 9.65
C HIS A 285 14.75 16.23 8.77
N PHE A 286 14.80 14.90 8.70
CA PHE A 286 13.85 14.10 7.93
C PHE A 286 12.43 14.29 8.42
N VAL A 287 12.24 14.30 9.75
CA VAL A 287 10.95 14.59 10.39
C VAL A 287 10.45 15.99 10.04
N ALA A 288 11.33 17.01 10.13
CA ALA A 288 10.97 18.39 9.80
C ALA A 288 10.57 18.55 8.32
N GLN A 289 11.17 17.76 7.44
CA GLN A 289 10.88 17.73 6.01
C GLN A 289 9.78 16.72 5.63
N ALA A 290 9.13 16.05 6.59
CA ALA A 290 8.17 14.95 6.34
C ALA A 290 8.72 13.86 5.38
N PHE A 291 10.03 13.58 5.47
CA PHE A 291 10.76 12.70 4.57
C PHE A 291 10.87 11.27 5.13
N ALA A 292 9.85 10.46 4.86
CA ALA A 292 9.78 9.07 5.34
C ALA A 292 10.60 8.08 4.48
N PRO A 293 11.11 6.97 5.06
CA PRO A 293 11.86 5.95 4.30
C PRO A 293 11.14 5.35 3.09
N SER A 294 9.80 5.30 3.11
CA SER A 294 9.00 4.83 1.98
C SER A 294 9.26 5.60 0.68
N LEU A 295 9.63 6.88 0.80
CA LEU A 295 9.89 7.77 -0.33
C LEU A 295 11.20 7.44 -1.07
N TYR A 296 12.20 6.84 -0.43
CA TYR A 296 13.51 6.60 -1.06
C TYR A 296 13.99 5.15 -1.00
N ALA A 297 13.68 4.41 0.07
CA ALA A 297 14.27 3.11 0.32
C ALA A 297 13.47 1.95 -0.29
N SER A 298 12.24 2.15 -0.76
CA SER A 298 11.40 1.08 -1.31
C SER A 298 12.12 0.28 -2.41
N ALA A 299 12.78 0.97 -3.34
CA ALA A 299 13.55 0.33 -4.41
C ALA A 299 14.79 -0.44 -3.88
N TRP A 300 15.43 0.04 -2.81
CA TRP A 300 16.61 -0.59 -2.23
C TRP A 300 16.29 -2.00 -1.72
N PHE A 301 15.17 -2.17 -1.01
CA PHE A 301 14.73 -3.47 -0.50
C PHE A 301 14.15 -4.36 -1.61
N LEU A 302 13.29 -3.80 -2.47
CA LEU A 302 12.62 -4.59 -3.53
C LEU A 302 13.55 -5.03 -4.66
N THR A 303 14.74 -4.44 -4.79
CA THR A 303 15.70 -4.82 -5.84
C THR A 303 17.04 -5.25 -5.27
N LEU A 304 17.20 -5.33 -3.94
CA LEU A 304 18.49 -5.56 -3.28
C LEU A 304 19.57 -4.59 -3.78
N PHE A 305 19.22 -3.31 -3.88
CA PHE A 305 20.03 -2.23 -4.45
C PHE A 305 20.46 -2.40 -5.92
N ALA A 306 19.94 -3.39 -6.64
CA ALA A 306 20.33 -3.66 -8.02
C ALA A 306 20.03 -2.52 -9.02
N THR A 307 19.13 -1.60 -8.66
CA THR A 307 18.84 -0.38 -9.46
C THR A 307 19.61 0.85 -8.97
N ALA A 308 20.10 0.84 -7.73
CA ALA A 308 20.79 1.98 -7.13
C ALA A 308 22.30 1.94 -7.43
N PHE A 309 22.89 0.74 -7.35
CA PHE A 309 24.30 0.51 -7.61
C PHE A 309 24.57 0.06 -9.03
N THR A 310 25.82 0.28 -9.46
CA THR A 310 26.37 -0.37 -10.66
C THR A 310 26.46 -1.88 -10.47
N LEU A 311 26.62 -2.60 -11.59
CA LEU A 311 26.62 -4.06 -11.60
C LEU A 311 27.63 -4.70 -10.63
N PRO A 312 28.90 -4.25 -10.53
CA PRO A 312 29.86 -4.86 -9.60
C PRO A 312 29.45 -4.69 -8.13
N MET A 313 28.99 -3.50 -7.76
CA MET A 313 28.49 -3.24 -6.42
C MET A 313 27.21 -4.02 -6.12
N ALA A 314 26.25 -4.07 -7.05
CA ALA A 314 25.02 -4.87 -6.90
C ALA A 314 25.34 -6.36 -6.74
N THR A 315 26.32 -6.87 -7.50
CA THR A 315 26.82 -8.25 -7.35
C THR A 315 27.42 -8.47 -5.96
N ARG A 316 28.15 -7.48 -5.43
CA ARG A 316 28.70 -7.54 -4.07
C ARG A 316 27.61 -7.50 -2.99
N VAL A 317 26.56 -6.71 -3.18
CA VAL A 317 25.38 -6.72 -2.31
C VAL A 317 24.74 -8.10 -2.30
N MET A 318 24.63 -8.74 -3.46
CA MET A 318 24.06 -10.08 -3.59
C MET A 318 24.88 -11.15 -2.87
N ASP A 319 26.22 -11.11 -2.95
CA ASP A 319 27.10 -11.99 -2.17
C ASP A 319 26.78 -11.90 -0.66
N LEU A 320 26.73 -10.67 -0.14
CA LEU A 320 26.52 -10.41 1.29
C LEU A 320 25.08 -10.67 1.72
N PHE A 321 24.10 -10.45 0.84
CA PHE A 321 22.72 -10.85 1.05
C PHE A 321 22.59 -12.37 1.15
N ILE A 322 23.27 -13.14 0.29
CA ILE A 322 23.29 -14.61 0.39
C ILE A 322 23.95 -15.07 1.69
N ALA A 323 24.95 -14.35 2.20
CA ALA A 323 25.63 -14.71 3.44
C ALA A 323 24.83 -14.36 4.71
N GLU A 324 24.17 -13.20 4.75
CA GLU A 324 23.62 -12.60 5.97
C GLU A 324 22.12 -12.25 5.90
N GLY A 325 21.50 -12.37 4.72
CA GLY A 325 20.09 -12.12 4.49
C GLY A 325 19.66 -10.66 4.59
N MET A 326 18.38 -10.43 4.90
CA MET A 326 17.76 -9.10 4.93
C MET A 326 18.40 -8.12 5.90
N ASP A 327 19.03 -8.61 6.95
CA ASP A 327 19.71 -7.77 7.94
C ASP A 327 20.91 -7.03 7.34
N PHE A 328 21.54 -7.60 6.29
CA PHE A 328 22.57 -6.90 5.54
C PHE A 328 22.02 -5.71 4.76
N ILE A 329 20.89 -5.86 4.07
CA ILE A 329 20.24 -4.78 3.32
C ILE A 329 19.86 -3.62 4.24
N LEU A 330 19.38 -3.93 5.45
CA LEU A 330 19.05 -2.91 6.45
C LEU A 330 20.31 -2.17 6.96
N ARG A 331 21.41 -2.90 7.23
CA ARG A 331 22.70 -2.28 7.61
C ARG A 331 23.30 -1.44 6.50
N LEU A 332 23.21 -1.91 5.25
CA LEU A 332 23.70 -1.16 4.09
C LEU A 332 22.89 0.12 3.88
N SER A 333 21.58 0.07 4.06
CA SER A 333 20.71 1.26 4.03
C SER A 333 21.15 2.29 5.06
N LEU A 334 21.40 1.86 6.30
CA LEU A 334 21.91 2.74 7.35
C LEU A 334 23.32 3.26 7.06
N ALA A 335 24.22 2.42 6.52
CA ALA A 335 25.57 2.81 6.16
C ALA A 335 25.60 3.91 5.07
N ILE A 336 24.73 3.82 4.06
CA ILE A 336 24.56 4.87 3.05
C ILE A 336 24.10 6.18 3.69
N LEU A 337 23.07 6.13 4.54
CA LEU A 337 22.57 7.32 5.24
C LEU A 337 23.64 7.92 6.15
N THR A 338 24.44 7.10 6.84
CA THR A 338 25.56 7.58 7.67
C THR A 338 26.63 8.27 6.83
N GLN A 339 27.04 7.65 5.71
CA GLN A 339 28.09 8.19 4.85
C GLN A 339 27.71 9.56 4.28
N PHE A 340 26.45 9.73 3.89
CA PHE A 340 25.97 10.94 3.24
C PHE A 340 25.19 11.89 4.16
N ALA A 341 25.11 11.61 5.46
CA ALA A 341 24.41 12.45 6.45
C ALA A 341 24.84 13.94 6.41
N PRO A 342 26.13 14.29 6.31
CA PRO A 342 26.56 15.69 6.28
C PRO A 342 26.03 16.47 5.07
N ARG A 343 25.76 15.77 3.95
CA ARG A 343 25.20 16.36 2.73
C ARG A 343 23.67 16.40 2.78
N LEU A 344 23.04 15.30 3.23
CA LEU A 344 21.59 15.18 3.32
C LEU A 344 20.95 16.23 4.26
N ILE A 345 21.61 16.57 5.37
CA ILE A 345 21.09 17.57 6.32
C ILE A 345 21.01 18.98 5.74
N GLN A 346 21.72 19.26 4.64
CA GLN A 346 21.72 20.55 3.95
C GLN A 346 20.70 20.62 2.81
N MET A 347 20.04 19.50 2.50
CA MET A 347 19.12 19.37 1.36
C MET A 347 17.66 19.51 1.79
N ASP A 348 16.81 20.00 0.90
CA ASP A 348 15.35 19.93 1.05
C ASP A 348 14.81 18.56 0.61
N MET A 349 13.51 18.32 0.83
CA MET A 349 12.88 17.04 0.51
C MET A 349 13.10 16.60 -0.95
N GLU A 350 12.93 17.50 -1.92
CA GLU A 350 13.05 17.16 -3.35
C GLU A 350 14.50 16.80 -3.72
N SER A 351 15.49 17.57 -3.24
CA SER A 351 16.90 17.28 -3.47
C SER A 351 17.32 15.96 -2.82
N MET A 352 16.81 15.65 -1.63
CA MET A 352 17.05 14.35 -0.97
C MET A 352 16.48 13.18 -1.78
N ILE A 353 15.26 13.31 -2.32
CA ILE A 353 14.66 12.29 -3.20
C ILE A 353 15.55 12.09 -4.43
N PHE A 354 15.93 13.17 -5.11
CA PHE A 354 16.75 13.10 -6.31
C PHE A 354 18.11 12.43 -6.04
N PHE A 355 18.75 12.78 -4.92
CA PHE A 355 20.04 12.21 -4.54
C PHE A 355 19.93 10.71 -4.17
N LEU A 356 18.96 10.32 -3.35
CA LEU A 356 18.84 8.94 -2.85
C LEU A 356 18.21 7.96 -3.86
N GLN A 357 17.49 8.45 -4.86
CA GLN A 357 16.91 7.64 -5.92
C GLN A 357 17.75 7.61 -7.21
N GLN A 358 18.94 8.21 -7.20
CA GLN A 358 19.83 8.19 -8.35
C GLN A 358 20.20 6.73 -8.72
N THR A 359 20.04 6.37 -9.99
CA THR A 359 20.40 5.05 -10.52
C THR A 359 21.86 5.03 -10.97
N GLU A 360 22.58 3.95 -10.67
CA GLU A 360 23.99 3.78 -11.08
C GLU A 360 24.88 4.96 -10.63
N SER A 361 24.70 5.43 -9.38
CA SER A 361 25.44 6.59 -8.87
C SER A 361 26.93 6.26 -8.71
N THR A 362 27.78 6.91 -9.52
CA THR A 362 29.25 6.79 -9.43
C THR A 362 29.79 7.32 -8.11
N GLU A 363 29.11 8.31 -7.51
CA GLU A 363 29.51 8.87 -6.21
C GLU A 363 29.40 7.83 -5.09
N TRP A 364 28.42 6.91 -5.19
CA TRP A 364 28.29 5.83 -4.22
C TRP A 364 29.35 4.73 -4.46
N GLU A 365 29.80 4.56 -5.71
CA GLU A 365 30.91 3.65 -6.04
C GLU A 365 32.23 4.09 -5.44
N ASP A 366 32.52 5.39 -5.49
CA ASP A 366 33.72 5.97 -4.89
C ASP A 366 33.81 5.65 -3.38
N HIS A 367 32.65 5.55 -2.73
CA HIS A 367 32.52 5.19 -1.32
C HIS A 367 32.23 3.70 -1.08
N GLY A 368 32.18 2.87 -2.12
CA GLY A 368 31.69 1.49 -2.05
C GLY A 368 32.39 0.66 -0.97
N ARG A 369 33.73 0.75 -0.89
CA ARG A 369 34.51 0.06 0.16
C ARG A 369 34.07 0.47 1.57
N ILE A 370 33.96 1.76 1.84
CA ILE A 370 33.57 2.31 3.14
C ILE A 370 32.13 1.88 3.47
N LEU A 371 31.23 1.91 2.49
CA LEU A 371 29.84 1.48 2.66
C LEU A 371 29.76 0.01 3.08
N PHE A 372 30.46 -0.89 2.39
CA PHE A 372 30.46 -2.32 2.70
C PHE A 372 31.14 -2.64 4.04
N GLU A 373 32.28 -2.01 4.35
CA GLU A 373 32.98 -2.18 5.63
C GLU A 373 32.12 -1.69 6.80
N THR A 374 31.51 -0.51 6.67
CA THR A 374 30.60 0.06 7.67
C THR A 374 29.38 -0.83 7.85
N ALA A 375 28.73 -1.26 6.78
CA ALA A 375 27.57 -2.16 6.84
C ALA A 375 27.90 -3.50 7.51
N THR A 376 29.09 -4.05 7.26
CA THR A 376 29.52 -5.32 7.87
C THR A 376 29.86 -5.16 9.36
N ALA A 377 30.40 -4.01 9.75
CA ALA A 377 30.74 -3.71 11.15
C ALA A 377 29.52 -3.39 12.03
N LEU A 378 28.45 -2.85 11.43
CA LEU A 378 27.21 -2.51 12.15
C LEU A 378 26.56 -3.76 12.75
N LYS A 379 26.23 -3.70 14.05
CA LYS A 379 25.52 -4.78 14.76
C LYS A 379 24.11 -4.33 15.10
N LEU A 380 23.12 -5.00 14.51
CA LEU A 380 21.72 -4.71 14.79
C LEU A 380 21.20 -5.54 15.98
N ASN A 381 20.45 -4.92 16.87
CA ASN A 381 19.80 -5.60 17.98
C ASN A 381 18.56 -6.37 17.49
N GLN A 382 18.71 -7.68 17.31
CA GLN A 382 17.65 -8.57 16.81
C GLN A 382 16.38 -8.57 17.66
N ARG A 383 16.51 -8.42 18.99
CA ARG A 383 15.34 -8.34 19.88
C ARG A 383 14.55 -7.07 19.63
N LYS A 384 15.25 -5.95 19.41
CA LYS A 384 14.64 -4.66 19.07
C LYS A 384 13.94 -4.74 17.70
N LEU A 385 14.61 -5.27 16.67
CA LEU A 385 14.01 -5.43 15.34
C LEU A 385 12.73 -6.28 15.36
N LYS A 386 12.73 -7.37 16.14
CA LYS A 386 11.53 -8.21 16.32
C LYS A 386 10.42 -7.46 17.05
N LYS A 387 10.75 -6.65 18.07
CA LYS A 387 9.78 -5.78 18.76
C LYS A 387 9.16 -4.77 17.79
N LEU A 388 9.98 -4.04 17.03
CA LEU A 388 9.53 -3.05 16.04
C LEU A 388 8.64 -3.69 14.97
N ARG A 389 8.96 -4.90 14.51
CA ARG A 389 8.10 -5.65 13.60
C ARG A 389 6.73 -5.91 14.20
N ASN A 390 6.67 -6.44 15.42
CA ASN A 390 5.41 -6.79 16.06
C ASN A 390 4.56 -5.55 16.35
N GLU A 391 5.20 -4.45 16.79
CA GLU A 391 4.57 -3.15 17.00
C GLU A 391 3.93 -2.64 15.70
N TYR A 392 4.70 -2.57 14.61
CA TYR A 392 4.20 -2.13 13.31
C TYR A 392 3.04 -2.99 12.80
N LEU A 393 3.14 -4.32 12.90
CA LEU A 393 2.08 -5.21 12.45
C LEU A 393 0.81 -5.08 13.30
N THR A 394 0.94 -4.80 14.61
CA THR A 394 -0.20 -4.58 15.50
C THR A 394 -0.92 -3.29 15.14
N VAL A 395 -0.18 -2.18 15.01
CA VAL A 395 -0.74 -0.88 14.61
C VAL A 395 -1.44 -0.99 13.26
N ARG A 396 -0.77 -1.58 12.25
CA ARG A 396 -1.34 -1.73 10.91
C ARG A 396 -2.55 -2.66 10.85
N SER A 397 -2.63 -3.64 11.76
CA SER A 397 -3.81 -4.52 11.88
C SER A 397 -4.99 -3.78 12.51
N GLN A 398 -4.73 -2.95 13.53
CA GLN A 398 -5.75 -2.11 14.17
C GLN A 398 -6.31 -1.10 13.18
N GLU A 399 -5.46 -0.35 12.48
CA GLU A 399 -5.86 0.61 11.44
C GLU A 399 -6.71 -0.04 10.34
N ARG A 400 -6.35 -1.25 9.91
CA ARG A 400 -7.14 -1.99 8.92
C ARG A 400 -8.52 -2.37 9.48
N GLY A 401 -8.59 -2.80 10.73
CA GLY A 401 -9.85 -3.08 11.43
C GLY A 401 -10.73 -1.83 11.52
N GLU A 402 -10.15 -0.71 11.93
CA GLU A 402 -10.83 0.59 12.02
C GLU A 402 -11.33 1.07 10.64
N GLN A 403 -10.54 0.89 9.57
CA GLN A 403 -10.96 1.24 8.23
C GLN A 403 -12.13 0.38 7.74
N ILE A 404 -12.14 -0.92 8.05
CA ILE A 404 -13.25 -1.82 7.70
C ILE A 404 -14.51 -1.38 8.43
N GLU A 405 -14.42 -1.11 9.73
CA GLU A 405 -15.56 -0.67 10.52
C GLU A 405 -16.06 0.71 10.08
N LEU A 406 -15.16 1.65 9.77
CA LEU A 406 -15.51 2.95 9.23
C LEU A 406 -16.26 2.84 7.90
N ARG A 407 -15.86 1.91 7.01
CA ARG A 407 -16.58 1.65 5.74
C ARG A 407 -17.97 1.06 5.98
N ARG A 408 -18.10 0.14 6.94
CA ARG A 408 -19.38 -0.42 7.36
C ARG A 408 -20.31 0.67 7.88
N LEU A 409 -19.84 1.48 8.83
CA LEU A 409 -20.61 2.58 9.42
C LEU A 409 -21.00 3.64 8.38
N ARG A 410 -20.13 3.93 7.40
CA ARG A 410 -20.48 4.83 6.28
C ARG A 410 -21.60 4.27 5.41
N THR A 411 -21.60 2.98 5.14
CA THR A 411 -22.64 2.31 4.34
C THR A 411 -23.96 2.30 5.10
N GLU A 412 -23.93 1.96 6.38
CA GLU A 412 -25.11 1.94 7.25
C GLU A 412 -25.72 3.35 7.43
N ASN A 413 -24.89 4.37 7.70
CA ASN A 413 -25.35 5.75 7.75
C ASN A 413 -25.96 6.20 6.41
N GLY A 414 -25.40 5.77 5.27
CA GLY A 414 -25.97 6.04 3.95
C GLY A 414 -27.38 5.45 3.79
N LEU A 415 -27.59 4.20 4.22
CA LEU A 415 -28.90 3.54 4.19
C LEU A 415 -29.90 4.19 5.13
N LEU A 416 -29.46 4.59 6.33
CA LEU A 416 -30.31 5.30 7.29
C LEU A 416 -30.75 6.66 6.75
N MET A 417 -29.84 7.41 6.13
CA MET A 417 -30.19 8.68 5.48
C MET A 417 -31.19 8.49 4.34
N GLN A 418 -31.04 7.44 3.52
CA GLN A 418 -32.01 7.11 2.47
C GLN A 418 -33.39 6.78 3.07
N ARG A 419 -33.42 6.04 4.18
CA ARG A 419 -34.67 5.70 4.87
C ARG A 419 -35.35 6.91 5.49
N LEU A 420 -34.58 7.82 6.09
CA LEU A 420 -35.08 9.09 6.61
C LEU A 420 -35.69 9.93 5.49
N ALA A 421 -34.96 10.13 4.38
CA ALA A 421 -35.46 10.88 3.23
C ALA A 421 -36.78 10.30 2.68
N ARG A 422 -36.89 8.97 2.59
CA ARG A 422 -38.13 8.32 2.17
C ARG A 422 -39.28 8.55 3.15
N MET A 423 -39.04 8.43 4.45
CA MET A 423 -40.09 8.70 5.44
C MET A 423 -40.49 10.18 5.47
N GLU A 424 -39.56 11.10 5.23
CA GLU A 424 -39.86 12.53 5.09
C GLU A 424 -40.72 12.80 3.85
N GLU A 425 -40.43 12.15 2.73
CA GLU A 425 -41.25 12.21 1.51
C GLU A 425 -42.66 11.68 1.77
N ASP A 426 -42.79 10.51 2.40
CA ASP A 426 -44.08 9.90 2.78
C ASP A 426 -44.86 10.82 3.74
N ASN A 427 -44.19 11.41 4.74
CA ASN A 427 -44.82 12.34 5.69
C ASN A 427 -45.32 13.62 4.99
N ASN A 428 -44.52 14.20 4.10
CA ASN A 428 -44.90 15.38 3.33
C ASN A 428 -46.09 15.08 2.40
N TYR A 429 -46.08 13.91 1.78
CA TYR A 429 -47.18 13.43 0.95
C TYR A 429 -48.48 13.28 1.75
N LEU A 430 -48.43 12.63 2.92
CA LEU A 430 -49.58 12.48 3.81
C LEU A 430 -50.08 13.83 4.34
N ALA A 431 -49.18 14.75 4.68
CA ALA A 431 -49.53 16.10 5.11
C ALA A 431 -50.29 16.87 4.02
N SER A 432 -49.83 16.79 2.76
CA SER A 432 -50.52 17.39 1.62
C SER A 432 -51.93 16.83 1.45
N GLN A 433 -52.08 15.50 1.50
CA GLN A 433 -53.42 14.88 1.41
C GLN A 433 -54.37 15.34 2.53
N LEU A 434 -53.86 15.51 3.75
CA LEU A 434 -54.64 16.00 4.89
C LEU A 434 -55.13 17.43 4.66
N VAL A 435 -54.30 18.29 4.08
CA VAL A 435 -54.67 19.66 3.71
C VAL A 435 -55.75 19.64 2.63
N ASP A 436 -55.58 18.83 1.58
CA ASP A 436 -56.55 18.71 0.48
C ASP A 436 -57.91 18.20 0.98
N CYS A 437 -57.91 17.17 1.83
CA CYS A 437 -59.13 16.62 2.40
C CYS A 437 -59.84 17.63 3.32
N ASN A 438 -59.09 18.41 4.10
CA ASN A 438 -59.67 19.47 4.93
C ASN A 438 -60.24 20.61 4.08
N LEU A 439 -59.58 20.98 2.98
CA LEU A 439 -60.06 21.98 2.04
C LEU A 439 -61.38 21.52 1.39
N GLN A 440 -61.44 20.28 0.89
CA GLN A 440 -62.67 19.69 0.35
C GLN A 440 -63.79 19.68 1.39
N ARG A 441 -63.49 19.30 2.63
CA ARG A 441 -64.47 19.31 3.73
C ARG A 441 -65.01 20.71 4.01
N ALA A 442 -64.15 21.73 3.96
CA ALA A 442 -64.56 23.13 4.12
C ALA A 442 -65.46 23.60 2.96
N GLN A 443 -65.09 23.29 1.72
CA GLN A 443 -65.89 23.60 0.53
C GLN A 443 -67.28 22.95 0.59
N LEU A 444 -67.34 21.66 0.97
CA LEU A 444 -68.61 20.96 1.17
C LEU A 444 -69.45 21.58 2.30
N ALA A 445 -68.83 22.03 3.39
CA ALA A 445 -69.54 22.72 4.46
C ALA A 445 -70.14 24.06 4.00
N GLU A 446 -69.40 24.83 3.20
CA GLU A 446 -69.92 26.07 2.59
C GLU A 446 -71.09 25.77 1.63
N GLU A 447 -70.97 24.75 0.78
CA GLU A 447 -72.04 24.26 -0.09
C GLU A 447 -73.30 23.88 0.72
N VAL A 448 -73.14 23.13 1.82
CA VAL A 448 -74.26 22.75 2.69
C VAL A 448 -74.92 23.98 3.31
N ILE A 449 -74.15 24.97 3.77
CA ILE A 449 -74.68 26.23 4.31
C ILE A 449 -75.45 26.98 3.22
N ARG A 450 -74.89 27.09 2.02
CA ARG A 450 -75.50 27.74 0.86
C ARG A 450 -76.83 27.08 0.49
N LEU A 451 -76.85 25.75 0.38
CA LEU A 451 -78.04 24.97 0.08
C LEU A 451 -79.10 25.10 1.19
N ARG A 452 -78.70 25.05 2.46
CA ARG A 452 -79.61 25.30 3.60
C ARG A 452 -80.23 26.69 3.54
N GLY A 453 -79.44 27.71 3.20
CA GLY A 453 -79.94 29.08 3.01
C GLY A 453 -80.94 29.17 1.86
N SER A 454 -80.64 28.53 0.73
CA SER A 454 -81.56 28.44 -0.41
C SER A 454 -82.87 27.75 -0.04
N VAL A 455 -82.80 26.61 0.64
CA VAL A 455 -83.98 25.87 1.14
C VAL A 455 -84.80 26.73 2.10
N ALA A 456 -84.16 27.42 3.05
CA ALA A 456 -84.85 28.34 3.96
C ALA A 456 -85.56 29.48 3.21
N SER A 457 -84.93 30.03 2.16
CA SER A 457 -85.54 31.05 1.30
C SER A 457 -86.75 30.53 0.51
N MET A 458 -86.71 29.27 0.06
CA MET A 458 -87.84 28.64 -0.62
C MET A 458 -89.01 28.42 0.35
N TYR A 459 -88.74 27.89 1.54
CA TYR A 459 -89.75 27.76 2.60
C TYR A 459 -90.33 29.11 3.04
N ALA A 460 -89.52 30.16 3.11
CA ALA A 460 -89.99 31.52 3.39
C ALA A 460 -90.90 32.04 2.26
N ARG A 461 -90.54 31.82 0.99
CA ARG A 461 -91.38 32.18 -0.16
C ARG A 461 -92.69 31.42 -0.17
N GLU A 462 -92.67 30.12 0.14
CA GLU A 462 -93.85 29.28 0.28
C GLU A 462 -94.75 29.76 1.43
N SER A 463 -94.17 30.11 2.58
CA SER A 463 -94.89 30.71 3.72
C SER A 463 -95.50 32.07 3.36
N THR A 464 -94.77 32.94 2.65
CA THR A 464 -95.28 34.24 2.18
C THR A 464 -96.33 34.11 1.08
N ALA A 465 -96.24 33.09 0.22
CA ALA A 465 -97.27 32.78 -0.78
C ALA A 465 -98.55 32.27 -0.12
N THR A 466 -98.41 31.48 0.96
CA THR A 466 -99.53 31.03 1.79
C THR A 466 -100.19 32.20 2.55
N LEU A 467 -99.39 33.17 3.02
CA LEU A 467 -99.88 34.41 3.64
C LEU A 467 -100.50 35.39 2.61
N ALA A 468 -99.99 35.45 1.38
CA ALA A 468 -100.52 36.29 0.30
C ALA A 468 -101.84 35.77 -0.28
N SER A 469 -102.16 34.48 -0.12
CA SER A 469 -103.50 33.92 -0.44
C SER A 469 -104.53 34.09 0.68
N ALA A 470 -104.16 34.66 1.83
CA ALA A 470 -105.02 34.73 3.03
C ALA A 470 -105.46 36.15 3.41
N SER A 471 -105.45 37.11 2.47
CA SER A 471 -106.02 38.44 2.68
C SER A 471 -107.51 38.51 2.29
N GLU A 472 -108.40 38.06 3.20
CA GLU A 472 -109.71 38.67 3.50
C GLU A 472 -110.26 38.09 4.83
N PRO A 473 -111.06 38.85 5.63
CA PRO A 473 -111.02 38.77 7.10
C PRO A 473 -112.20 38.00 7.72
N SER A 474 -111.97 37.29 8.84
CA SER A 474 -112.94 37.03 9.94
C SER A 474 -112.30 36.18 11.07
N THR A 475 -112.10 36.74 12.27
CA THR A 475 -112.86 36.54 13.53
C THR A 475 -112.65 35.21 14.31
N VAL A 476 -112.37 35.39 15.61
CA VAL A 476 -112.74 34.57 16.80
C VAL A 476 -111.67 33.63 17.46
N SER A 477 -111.29 34.06 18.68
CA SER A 477 -111.04 33.36 19.97
C SER A 477 -110.09 32.16 20.15
N ALA A 478 -109.12 32.42 21.05
CA ALA A 478 -108.82 31.72 22.31
C ALA A 478 -108.43 30.22 22.33
N LEU A 479 -107.22 29.90 22.82
CA LEU A 479 -106.95 29.31 24.17
C LEU A 479 -105.51 28.73 24.29
N THR A 480 -104.83 29.12 25.38
CA THR A 480 -103.89 28.37 26.25
C THR A 480 -102.65 27.66 25.66
N ALA A 481 -101.44 28.14 25.97
CA ALA A 481 -100.51 27.66 27.05
C ALA A 481 -99.67 26.43 26.60
N SER A 482 -98.34 26.34 26.78
CA SER A 482 -97.48 26.80 27.87
C SER A 482 -96.00 26.72 27.43
N ALA A 483 -95.20 27.69 27.88
CA ALA A 483 -93.87 27.59 28.53
C ALA A 483 -92.82 26.59 27.97
N SER A 484 -91.51 26.83 27.92
CA SER A 484 -90.53 27.83 28.38
C SER A 484 -89.18 27.17 27.99
N THR A 485 -88.01 27.78 27.80
CA THR A 485 -87.42 29.00 28.34
C THR A 485 -86.17 29.26 27.49
N ALA A 486 -86.03 30.49 26.99
CA ALA A 486 -84.72 31.13 26.79
C ALA A 486 -84.18 31.56 28.19
N PRO A 487 -83.10 32.34 28.38
CA PRO A 487 -82.25 33.02 27.38
C PRO A 487 -80.73 32.95 27.71
N ALA A 488 -79.86 33.31 26.75
CA ALA A 488 -78.98 34.50 26.72
C ALA A 488 -78.03 34.63 27.94
N SER A 489 -76.77 35.04 27.84
CA SER A 489 -76.09 35.93 26.88
C SER A 489 -74.61 36.02 27.28
N SER A 490 -73.81 36.59 26.37
CA SER A 490 -72.59 37.40 26.62
C SER A 490 -71.37 36.64 27.15
N SER A 491 -70.22 36.56 26.48
CA SER A 491 -69.33 37.57 25.89
C SER A 491 -67.98 37.45 26.59
N ALA A 492 -66.92 37.73 25.83
CA ALA A 492 -65.56 38.08 26.27
C ALA A 492 -64.49 36.96 26.27
N LEU A 493 -63.56 37.10 25.32
CA LEU A 493 -62.10 36.93 25.43
C LEU A 493 -61.55 37.45 26.80
N PRO A 494 -60.35 37.06 27.31
CA PRO A 494 -59.08 37.12 26.58
C PRO A 494 -57.92 36.18 27.04
N ASP A 495 -56.75 36.40 26.42
CA ASP A 495 -55.39 35.92 26.67
C ASP A 495 -54.92 35.84 28.15
N LYS A 496 -54.04 34.86 28.45
CA LYS A 496 -52.61 35.05 28.81
C LYS A 496 -51.93 33.79 29.39
N VAL A 497 -50.68 33.63 28.96
CA VAL A 497 -49.54 32.81 29.48
C VAL A 497 -49.19 33.27 30.93
N PRO A 498 -48.69 32.40 31.86
CA PRO A 498 -47.23 32.23 32.04
C PRO A 498 -46.70 30.84 32.47
N SER A 499 -45.42 30.68 32.11
CA SER A 499 -44.31 29.81 32.57
C SER A 499 -44.22 29.42 34.06
N ILE A 500 -43.47 28.35 34.37
CA ILE A 500 -42.16 28.38 35.09
C ILE A 500 -41.53 26.97 35.21
N THR A 501 -40.20 27.00 35.15
CA THR A 501 -39.08 26.02 35.26
C THR A 501 -39.07 25.12 36.52
N GLY A 502 -38.57 23.86 36.43
CA GLY A 502 -37.26 23.40 36.98
C GLY A 502 -37.32 23.03 38.47
N VAL A 503 -36.64 22.04 39.08
CA VAL A 503 -35.33 21.40 38.89
C VAL A 503 -35.25 20.15 39.80
N ASN A 504 -34.48 19.12 39.40
CA ASN A 504 -33.42 18.42 40.17
C ASN A 504 -33.37 16.89 39.93
N GLY A 505 -32.22 16.44 39.40
CA GLY A 505 -31.73 15.07 39.54
C GLY A 505 -30.66 14.96 40.65
N VAL A 506 -30.03 13.79 40.79
CA VAL A 506 -28.59 13.58 41.09
C VAL A 506 -28.24 12.07 41.21
N SER A 507 -27.26 11.66 40.39
CA SER A 507 -26.13 10.69 40.50
C SER A 507 -26.24 9.20 40.94
N ALA A 508 -25.83 8.34 39.99
CA ALA A 508 -24.72 7.34 39.98
C ALA A 508 -24.20 6.62 41.24
N THR A 509 -24.06 5.28 41.14
CA THR A 509 -22.92 4.45 41.61
C THR A 509 -22.91 3.04 40.96
N SER A 510 -21.71 2.56 40.59
CA SER A 510 -21.31 1.12 40.45
C SER A 510 -20.55 0.70 41.74
N PRO A 511 -20.16 -0.57 42.07
CA PRO A 511 -19.87 -1.74 41.21
C PRO A 511 -20.23 -3.16 41.78
N ASP A 512 -19.79 -4.19 41.04
CA ASP A 512 -19.35 -5.55 41.44
C ASP A 512 -20.29 -6.78 41.51
N SER A 513 -19.85 -7.80 40.74
CA SER A 513 -19.81 -9.26 41.01
C SER A 513 -21.08 -10.11 41.01
N ASN A 514 -21.27 -10.92 39.95
CA ASN A 514 -21.03 -12.36 40.05
C ASN A 514 -21.08 -13.09 38.69
N ALA A 515 -20.06 -13.92 38.49
CA ALA A 515 -19.88 -14.86 37.39
C ALA A 515 -20.84 -16.06 37.51
N SER A 516 -21.23 -16.67 36.38
CA SER A 516 -20.83 -18.05 36.02
C SER A 516 -21.57 -18.63 34.80
N GLN A 517 -20.76 -19.17 33.88
CA GLN A 517 -20.91 -20.44 33.15
C GLN A 517 -21.76 -20.57 31.85
N LEU A 518 -21.13 -21.37 30.96
CA LEU A 518 -21.56 -22.03 29.71
C LEU A 518 -21.32 -21.18 28.44
N GLY A 519 -20.49 -21.60 27.47
CA GLY A 519 -19.85 -22.89 27.22
C GLY A 519 -19.70 -23.07 25.70
N ASP A 520 -18.57 -23.62 25.29
CA ASP A 520 -18.06 -23.83 23.93
C ASP A 520 -18.96 -24.58 22.92
N MET A 521 -18.45 -24.60 21.67
CA MET A 521 -18.62 -25.54 20.54
C MET A 521 -19.40 -24.94 19.35
N CYS A 522 -18.91 -24.93 18.11
CA CYS A 522 -17.83 -25.68 17.45
C CYS A 522 -17.26 -24.91 16.25
#